data_AF-A0A971A6D2-F1
#
_entry.id   AF-A0A971A6D2-F1
#
_cell.length_a   1.000
_cell.length_b   1.000
_cell.length_c   1.000
_cell.angle_alpha   90.00
_cell.angle_beta   90.00
_cell.angle_gamma   90.00
#
_symmetry.space_group_name_H-M   'P 1'
#
loop_
_entity.id
_entity.type
_entity.pdbx_description
1 polymer ?
#
loop_
_entity_poly.entity_id
_entity_poly.type
_entity_poly.pdbx_seq_one_letter_code
_entity_poly.pdbx_strand_id
1 'polypeptide(L)' 'MFLASVVLLWSLAPAWGGSGDPAEATLVISEFVASNSRGLRDQTGQYPDWIEIQNMSSQTVNLDGWCLT' A
#
# COMPACT_ATOMS: atom_id res chain seq x y z
N MET A 1 -16.16 5.59 11.31
CA MET A 1 -15.48 6.35 10.25
C MET A 1 -15.68 5.55 8.97
N PHE A 2 -16.57 6.02 8.10
CA PHE A 2 -17.02 5.26 6.93
C PHE A 2 -15.97 5.42 5.82
N LEU A 3 -15.45 4.30 5.30
CA LEU A 3 -14.64 4.29 4.09
C LEU A 3 -15.58 4.54 2.90
N ALA A 4 -15.37 5.64 2.18
CA ALA A 4 -15.92 5.80 0.84
C ALA A 4 -14.94 5.15 -0.14
N SER A 5 -15.30 3.99 -0.67
CA SER A 5 -14.57 3.36 -1.76
C SER A 5 -14.71 4.22 -3.02
N VAL A 6 -13.63 4.85 -3.47
CA VAL A 6 -13.56 5.39 -4.83
C VAL A 6 -13.33 4.21 -5.79
N VAL A 7 -14.38 3.82 -6.50
CA VAL A 7 -14.25 3.01 -7.71
C VAL A 7 -13.91 3.98 -8.85
N LEU A 8 -12.64 4.00 -9.26
CA LEU A 8 -12.20 4.76 -10.43
C LEU A 8 -12.44 3.90 -11.69
N LEU A 9 -13.38 4.35 -12.52
CA LEU A 9 -13.71 3.82 -13.83
C LEU A 9 -12.53 3.99 -14.79
N TRP A 10 -11.96 2.89 -15.30
CA TRP A 10 -11.03 2.96 -16.43
C TRP A 10 -11.80 3.09 -17.74
N SER A 11 -11.86 4.31 -18.27
CA SER A 11 -12.33 4.59 -19.63
C SER A 11 -11.19 4.38 -20.65
N LEU A 12 -11.36 3.38 -21.52
CA LEU A 12 -10.87 3.28 -22.90
C LEU A 12 -9.67 4.19 -23.28
N ALA A 13 -8.44 3.68 -23.18
CA ALA A 13 -7.30 4.23 -23.90
C ALA A 13 -6.93 3.29 -25.08
N PRO A 14 -6.63 3.81 -26.28
CA PRO A 14 -6.27 2.99 -27.43
C PRO A 14 -4.90 2.36 -27.18
N ALA A 15 -4.76 1.09 -27.55
CA ALA A 15 -3.51 0.35 -27.46
C ALA A 15 -2.47 0.93 -28.43
N TRP A 16 -1.65 1.87 -27.95
CA TRP A 16 -0.36 2.16 -28.55
C TRP A 16 0.72 1.42 -27.79
N GLY A 17 1.42 0.54 -28.51
CA GLY A 17 2.58 -0.18 -28.02
C GLY A 17 3.67 0.79 -27.58
N GLY A 18 3.78 0.95 -26.27
CA GLY A 18 5.02 1.10 -25.56
C GLY A 18 4.91 0.17 -24.36
N SER A 19 5.83 -0.78 -24.22
CA SER A 19 6.07 -1.48 -22.96
C SER A 19 6.70 -0.48 -21.98
N GLY A 20 5.96 0.58 -21.67
CA GLY A 20 6.10 1.25 -20.39
C GLY A 20 5.29 0.40 -19.44
N ASP A 21 5.87 -0.66 -18.91
CA ASP A 21 5.57 -0.95 -17.52
C ASP A 21 6.06 0.30 -16.79
N PRO A 22 5.19 1.22 -16.34
CA PRO A 22 5.67 2.03 -15.25
C PRO A 22 6.10 0.99 -14.22
N ALA A 23 7.34 1.06 -13.76
CA ALA A 23 7.63 0.60 -12.42
C ALA A 23 6.80 1.47 -11.46
N GLU A 24 5.46 1.42 -11.56
CA GLU A 24 4.56 1.73 -10.47
C GLU A 24 5.10 0.90 -9.33
N ALA A 25 5.47 1.58 -8.24
CA ALA A 25 5.90 0.92 -7.04
C ALA A 25 4.79 -0.08 -6.66
N THR A 26 5.01 -1.35 -7.00
CA THR A 26 4.06 -2.41 -6.76
C THR A 26 3.83 -2.59 -5.27
N LEU A 27 4.79 -2.15 -4.46
CA LEU A 27 4.66 -2.00 -3.01
C LEU A 27 4.51 -0.52 -2.68
N VAL A 28 3.43 -0.18 -1.97
CA VAL A 28 3.18 1.18 -1.47
C VAL A 28 3.09 1.17 0.04
N ILE A 29 3.53 2.25 0.68
CA ILE A 29 3.18 2.50 2.09
C ILE A 29 1.77 3.09 2.09
N SER A 30 0.75 2.28 2.38
CA SER A 30 -0.66 2.70 2.35
C SER A 30 -1.07 3.46 3.62
N GLU A 31 -0.39 3.24 4.73
CA GLU A 31 -0.61 3.95 6.00
C GLU A 31 0.70 4.16 6.77
N PHE A 32 0.81 5.30 7.46
CA PHE A 32 1.93 5.66 8.32
C PHE A 32 1.40 6.24 9.63
N VAL A 33 1.60 5.54 10.76
CA VAL A 33 1.14 5.96 12.08
C VAL A 33 2.31 6.04 13.05
N ALA A 34 2.83 7.25 13.26
CA ALA A 34 3.91 7.56 14.21
C ALA A 34 3.44 8.16 15.55
N SER A 35 2.12 8.17 15.77
CA SER A 35 1.51 8.62 17.03
C SER A 35 0.16 7.93 17.22
N ASN A 36 0.21 6.65 17.56
CA ASN A 36 -0.98 5.84 17.72
C ASN A 36 -1.59 5.99 19.12
N SER A 37 -2.81 6.52 19.21
CA SER A 37 -3.55 6.66 20.49
C SER A 37 -4.91 5.96 20.50
N ARG A 38 -5.39 5.53 19.32
CA ARG A 38 -6.76 5.01 19.12
C ARG A 38 -6.87 3.94 18.03
N GLY A 39 -5.74 3.52 17.45
CA GLY A 39 -5.67 2.56 16.35
C GLY A 39 -5.43 1.13 16.81
N LEU A 40 -4.56 0.41 16.12
CA LEU A 40 -4.21 -0.97 16.46
C LEU A 40 -3.56 -1.03 17.85
N ARG A 41 -4.04 -1.99 18.65
CA ARG A 41 -3.55 -2.28 19.99
C ARG A 41 -2.93 -3.68 19.96
N ASP A 42 -1.73 -3.82 20.51
CA ASP A 42 -1.08 -5.13 20.59
C ASP A 42 -1.64 -6.02 21.71
N GLN A 43 -1.09 -7.22 21.84
CA GLN A 43 -1.52 -8.23 22.83
C GLN A 43 -1.24 -7.82 24.27
N THR A 44 -0.28 -6.93 24.50
CA THR A 44 0.05 -6.38 25.83
C THR A 44 -0.78 -5.15 26.17
N GLY A 45 -1.52 -4.63 25.18
CA GLY A 45 -2.39 -3.51 25.33
C GLY A 45 -1.78 -2.15 25.00
N GLN A 46 -0.62 -2.13 24.34
CA GLN A 46 0.05 -0.93 23.88
C GLN A 46 -0.46 -0.50 22.50
N TYR A 47 -0.27 0.77 22.16
CA TYR A 47 -0.54 1.34 20.84
C TYR A 47 0.79 1.69 20.16
N PRO A 48 1.50 0.71 19.59
CA PRO A 48 2.77 0.98 18.93
C PRO A 48 2.58 1.78 17.64
N ASP A 49 3.65 2.45 17.24
CA ASP A 49 3.78 3.00 15.89
C ASP A 49 3.90 1.86 14.88
N TRP A 50 3.38 2.09 13.68
CA TRP A 50 3.36 1.09 12.63
C TRP A 50 3.21 1.73 11.24
N ILE A 51 3.55 0.95 10.22
CA ILE A 51 3.31 1.28 8.82
C ILE A 51 2.60 0.12 8.14
N GLU A 52 1.78 0.41 7.13
CA GLU A 52 1.22 -0.60 6.24
C GLU A 52 1.99 -0.63 4.92
N ILE A 53 2.36 -1.82 4.46
CA ILE A 53 2.91 -2.03 3.12
C ILE A 53 1.90 -2.85 2.33
N GLN A 54 1.38 -2.30 1.24
CA GLN A 54 0.43 -2.95 0.36
C GLN A 54 1.08 -3.35 -0.96
N ASN A 55 0.96 -4.63 -1.32
CA ASN A 55 1.27 -5.11 -2.66
C ASN A 55 0.07 -4.88 -3.59
N MET A 56 0.21 -3.93 -4.50
CA MET A 56 -0.79 -3.53 -5.49
C MET A 56 -0.78 -4.44 -6.73
N SER A 57 0.13 -5.41 -6.84
CA SER A 57 0.14 -6.39 -7.93
C SER A 57 -0.62 -7.67 -7.60
N SER A 58 -0.88 -8.45 -8.65
CA SER A 58 -1.38 -9.83 -8.54
C SER A 58 -0.27 -10.86 -8.30
N GLN A 59 1.00 -10.44 -8.22
CA GLN A 59 2.15 -11.33 -8.10
C GLN A 59 2.71 -11.30 -6.68
N THR A 60 3.35 -12.41 -6.28
CA THR A 60 4.09 -12.43 -5.00
C THR A 60 5.37 -11.61 -5.15
N VAL A 61 5.68 -10.79 -4.15
CA VAL A 61 6.92 -10.00 -4.10
C VAL A 61 7.79 -10.50 -2.96
N ASN A 62 9.08 -10.75 -3.25
CA ASN A 62 10.08 -11.07 -2.23
C ASN A 62 10.67 -9.79 -1.64
N LEU A 63 10.61 -9.65 -0.31
CA LEU A 63 11.14 -8.49 0.42
C LEU A 63 12.57 -8.72 0.95
N ASP A 64 13.21 -9.83 0.62
CA ASP A 64 14.58 -10.11 1.07
C ASP A 64 15.55 -8.98 0.65
N GLY A 65 16.33 -8.47 1.60
CA GLY A 65 17.24 -7.35 1.40
C GLY A 65 16.60 -5.95 1.38
N TRP A 66 15.28 -5.82 1.52
CA TRP A 66 14.62 -4.51 1.62
C TRP A 66 14.80 -3.90 3.02
N CYS A 67 14.86 -2.57 3.07
CA CYS A 67 14.88 -1.83 4.32
C CYS A 67 14.15 -0.49 4.19
N LEU A 68 13.78 0.08 5.33
CA LEU A 68 13.32 1.46 5.48
C LEU A 68 14.51 2.30 5.98
N THR A 69 14.67 3.52 5.47
CA THR A 69 15.75 4.45 5.85
C THR A 69 15.23 5.80 6.29
#